data_AF-K1P827-F1
#
_entry.id   AF-K1P827-F1
#
_cell.length_a   1.000
_cell.length_b   1.000
_cell.length_c   1.000
_cell.angle_alpha   90.00
_cell.angle_beta   90.00
_cell.angle_gamma   90.00
#
_symmetry.space_group_name_H-M   'P 1'
#
loop_
_entity.id
_entity.type
_entity.pdbx_description
1 polymer ?
#
loop_
_entity_poly.entity_id
_entity_poly.type
_entity_poly.pdbx_seq_one_letter_code
_entity_poly.pdbx_strand_id
1 'polypeptide(L)'
;SRFFVYALILSSVSGLVFAQTCDFPVWTNGCSVPLNLPFFYKDKFTTACNHHDMCYHCGFTFGIKRETCDQIFLQNMRQQCSIKHLFSCKYTSALYYKVVRKLASSHYNQRFIPECTLPSVLPCLT
;
A
#
# COMPACT_ATOMS: atom_id res chain seq x y z
N SER A 1 -5.26 -28.92 -51.45
CA SER A 1 -4.94 -28.96 -50.02
C SER A 1 -5.87 -28.00 -49.30
N ARG A 2 -6.98 -28.52 -48.76
CA ARG A 2 -8.06 -27.75 -48.12
C ARG A 2 -8.00 -27.99 -46.62
N PHE A 3 -7.20 -27.21 -45.89
CA PHE A 3 -7.36 -27.04 -44.45
C PHE A 3 -6.85 -25.63 -44.10
N PHE A 4 -7.64 -24.63 -44.50
CA PHE A 4 -7.90 -23.51 -43.60
C PHE A 4 -8.46 -24.06 -42.27
N VAL A 5 -8.47 -23.24 -41.22
CA VAL A 5 -9.06 -23.51 -39.90
C VAL A 5 -8.14 -24.43 -39.06
N TYR A 6 -7.38 -24.02 -38.03
CA TYR A 6 -7.65 -23.15 -36.87
C TYR A 6 -6.30 -22.54 -36.45
N ALA A 7 -6.10 -21.22 -36.50
CA ALA A 7 -6.35 -20.33 -35.36
C ALA A 7 -5.78 -20.87 -34.03
N LEU A 8 -4.46 -20.85 -33.85
CA LEU A 8 -3.86 -20.65 -32.53
C LEU A 8 -3.11 -19.33 -32.56
N ILE A 9 -3.92 -18.27 -32.54
CA ILE A 9 -3.49 -16.97 -32.06
C ILE A 9 -3.11 -17.19 -30.59
N LEU A 10 -1.85 -17.50 -30.33
CA LEU A 10 -1.23 -17.28 -29.02
C LEU A 10 -1.05 -15.77 -28.87
N SER A 11 -2.17 -15.06 -28.72
CA SER A 11 -2.14 -13.72 -28.14
C SER A 11 -1.75 -13.93 -26.68
N SER A 12 -0.45 -13.88 -26.43
CA SER A 12 0.08 -13.54 -25.12
C SER A 12 -0.55 -12.21 -24.75
N VAL A 13 -1.63 -12.25 -23.98
CA VAL A 13 -2.04 -11.12 -23.17
C VAL A 13 -0.90 -10.89 -22.19
N SER A 14 0.12 -10.18 -22.65
CA SER A 14 1.05 -9.48 -21.78
C SER A 14 0.21 -8.42 -21.08
N GLY A 15 -0.50 -8.84 -20.05
CA GLY A 15 -1.04 -7.92 -19.07
C GLY A 15 0.15 -7.17 -18.52
N LEU A 16 0.32 -5.93 -18.98
CA LEU A 16 1.24 -5.00 -18.36
C LEU A 16 0.81 -4.91 -16.89
N VAL A 17 1.54 -5.60 -16.02
CA VAL A 17 1.46 -5.37 -14.57
C VAL A 17 2.14 -4.03 -14.36
N PHE A 18 1.39 -2.95 -14.61
CA PHE A 18 1.81 -1.64 -14.18
C PHE A 18 1.95 -1.72 -12.66
N ALA A 19 3.11 -1.32 -12.14
CA ALA A 19 3.27 -1.09 -10.72
C ALA A 19 2.29 0.03 -10.34
N GLN A 20 1.13 -0.36 -9.79
CA GLN A 20 0.12 0.60 -9.37
C GLN A 20 0.73 1.46 -8.27
N THR A 21 0.79 2.76 -8.51
CA THR A 21 1.27 3.72 -7.51
C THR A 21 0.06 4.22 -6.73
N CYS A 22 0.14 4.13 -5.40
CA CYS A 22 -0.91 4.60 -4.50
C CYS A 22 -0.65 6.03 -4.04
N ASP A 23 -0.07 6.86 -4.90
CA ASP A 23 0.24 8.27 -4.61
C ASP A 23 -0.92 9.15 -5.08
N PHE A 24 -1.87 9.37 -4.17
CA PHE A 24 -3.03 10.23 -4.39
C PHE A 24 -2.82 11.49 -3.55
N PRO A 25 -2.32 12.62 -4.10
CA PRO A 25 -1.84 13.76 -3.29
C PRO A 25 -2.85 14.36 -2.31
N VAL A 26 -4.15 14.14 -2.54
CA VAL A 26 -5.23 14.61 -1.66
C VAL A 26 -5.45 13.68 -0.46
N TRP A 27 -5.07 12.40 -0.57
CA TRP A 27 -5.36 11.33 0.39
C TRP A 27 -4.11 10.72 1.01
N THR A 28 -2.94 10.90 0.39
CA THR A 28 -1.66 10.39 0.86
C THR A 28 -0.70 11.52 1.19
N ASN A 29 0.04 11.37 2.29
CA ASN A 29 1.11 12.27 2.70
C ASN A 29 2.45 11.54 2.88
N GLY A 30 2.51 10.26 2.51
CA GLY A 30 3.69 9.43 2.61
C GLY A 30 4.08 9.14 4.06
N CYS A 31 5.37 8.99 4.34
CA CYS A 31 5.83 8.71 5.70
C CYS A 31 5.93 9.97 6.56
N SER A 32 5.00 10.91 6.40
CA SER A 32 4.94 12.13 7.18
C SER A 32 4.60 11.80 8.63
N VAL A 33 5.53 12.11 9.53
CA VAL A 33 5.36 11.88 10.97
C VAL A 33 5.12 13.19 11.70
N PRO A 34 4.22 13.21 12.69
CA PRO A 34 4.20 14.27 13.69
C PRO A 34 5.58 14.38 14.35
N LEU A 35 5.98 15.60 14.72
CA LEU A 35 7.16 15.89 15.56
C LEU A 35 8.56 15.72 14.94
N ASN A 36 8.72 15.73 13.61
CA ASN A 36 10.04 15.72 12.94
C ASN A 36 11.00 14.61 13.40
N LEU A 37 10.47 13.47 13.86
CA LEU A 37 11.32 12.36 14.32
C LEU A 37 12.24 11.89 13.18
N PRO A 38 13.55 11.67 13.45
CA PRO A 38 14.52 11.23 12.47
C PRO A 38 14.31 9.75 12.15
N PHE A 39 13.24 9.46 11.41
CA PHE A 39 12.98 8.14 10.92
C PHE A 39 13.85 7.87 9.70
N PHE A 40 14.81 6.95 9.85
CA PHE A 40 15.52 6.34 8.75
C PHE A 40 14.53 5.60 7.83
N TYR A 41 14.94 5.32 6.59
CA TYR A 41 14.15 4.56 5.62
C TYR A 41 12.84 5.21 5.15
N LYS A 42 12.64 6.52 5.35
CA LYS A 42 11.47 7.24 4.80
C LYS A 42 11.28 6.96 3.31
N ASP A 43 12.28 7.26 2.49
CA ASP A 43 12.21 7.04 1.04
C ASP A 43 11.98 5.58 0.67
N LYS A 44 12.55 4.65 1.45
CA LYS A 44 12.33 3.22 1.24
C LYS A 44 10.87 2.86 1.51
N PHE A 45 10.28 3.36 2.59
CA PHE A 45 8.94 2.99 3.05
C PHE A 45 7.82 3.87 2.48
N THR A 46 8.10 4.90 1.69
CA THR A 46 7.09 5.80 1.10
C THR A 46 5.96 5.03 0.42
N THR A 47 6.26 4.00 -0.37
CA THR A 47 5.22 3.18 -1.00
C THR A 47 4.33 2.48 0.03
N ALA A 48 4.91 1.95 1.12
CA ALA A 48 4.12 1.32 2.18
C ALA A 48 3.27 2.34 2.96
N CYS A 49 3.81 3.54 3.19
CA CYS A 49 3.08 4.64 3.83
C CYS A 49 1.90 5.11 2.95
N ASN A 50 2.08 5.23 1.64
CA ASN A 50 1.00 5.58 0.72
C ASN A 50 -0.14 4.55 0.70
N HIS A 51 0.18 3.24 0.74
CA HIS A 51 -0.85 2.20 0.91
C HIS A 51 -1.57 2.33 2.27
N HIS A 52 -0.83 2.64 3.34
CA HIS A 52 -1.40 2.82 4.67
C HIS A 52 -2.36 4.01 4.72
N ASP A 53 -1.97 5.15 4.17
CA ASP A 53 -2.80 6.35 4.04
C ASP A 53 -4.11 6.05 3.28
N MET A 54 -4.00 5.33 2.14
CA MET A 54 -5.17 4.89 1.37
C MET A 54 -6.07 3.97 2.18
N CYS A 55 -5.50 3.03 2.94
CA CYS A 55 -6.30 2.15 3.81
C CYS A 55 -6.94 2.93 4.97
N TYR A 56 -6.28 3.94 5.52
CA TYR A 56 -6.84 4.81 6.54
C TYR A 56 -7.97 5.69 6.01
N HIS A 57 -7.86 6.14 4.77
CA HIS A 57 -8.90 6.92 4.11
C HIS A 57 -10.09 6.06 3.69
N CYS A 58 -9.84 4.93 3.03
CA CYS A 58 -10.85 4.15 2.33
C CYS A 58 -11.23 2.83 2.99
N GLY A 59 -10.46 2.31 3.94
CA GLY A 59 -10.64 0.97 4.49
C GLY A 59 -12.03 0.74 5.07
N PHE A 60 -12.61 1.74 5.73
CA PHE A 60 -13.96 1.64 6.30
C PHE A 60 -15.04 1.37 5.24
N THR A 61 -14.93 1.98 4.05
CA THR A 61 -15.84 1.75 2.91
C THR A 61 -15.93 0.26 2.54
N PHE A 62 -14.87 -0.51 2.80
CA PHE A 62 -14.77 -1.94 2.53
C PHE A 62 -14.83 -2.82 3.78
N GLY A 63 -15.16 -2.25 4.95
CA GLY A 63 -15.20 -2.97 6.22
C GLY A 63 -13.83 -3.36 6.79
N ILE A 64 -12.74 -2.79 6.27
CA ILE A 64 -11.37 -3.04 6.73
C ILE A 64 -11.13 -2.24 8.00
N LYS A 65 -10.85 -2.92 9.11
CA LYS A 65 -10.53 -2.27 10.39
C LYS A 65 -9.16 -1.61 10.35
N ARG A 66 -8.98 -0.56 11.14
CA ARG A 66 -7.70 0.13 11.33
C ARG A 66 -6.56 -0.83 11.65
N GLU A 67 -6.79 -1.80 12.53
CA GLU A 67 -5.82 -2.84 12.91
C GLU A 67 -5.30 -3.60 11.68
N THR A 68 -6.20 -3.90 10.74
CA THR A 68 -5.85 -4.58 9.49
C THR A 68 -4.98 -3.68 8.61
N CYS A 69 -5.31 -2.39 8.48
CA CYS A 69 -4.46 -1.42 7.77
C CYS A 69 -3.06 -1.34 8.38
N ASP A 70 -2.95 -1.30 9.71
CA ASP A 70 -1.66 -1.23 10.39
C ASP A 70 -0.82 -2.51 10.20
N GLN A 71 -1.47 -3.67 10.15
CA GLN A 71 -0.81 -4.95 9.86
C GLN A 71 -0.28 -5.01 8.42
N ILE A 72 -1.11 -4.59 7.46
CA ILE A 72 -0.74 -4.47 6.05
C ILE A 72 0.45 -3.52 5.90
N PHE A 73 0.43 -2.37 6.59
CA PHE A 73 1.54 -1.42 6.60
C PHE A 73 2.86 -2.06 7.05
N LEU A 74 2.85 -2.82 8.16
CA LEU A 74 4.03 -3.55 8.62
C LEU A 74 4.52 -4.58 7.60
N GLN A 75 3.60 -5.29 6.94
CA GLN A 75 3.92 -6.27 5.91
C GLN A 75 4.56 -5.61 4.69
N ASN A 76 3.96 -4.52 4.17
CA ASN A 76 4.43 -3.81 3.00
C ASN A 76 5.82 -3.18 3.23
N MET A 77 6.09 -2.63 4.41
CA MET A 77 7.44 -2.19 4.78
C MET A 77 8.44 -3.36 4.79
N ARG A 78 8.06 -4.52 5.35
CA ARG A 78 8.94 -5.69 5.43
C ARG A 78 9.29 -6.26 4.07
N GLN A 79 8.36 -6.21 3.11
CA GLN A 79 8.59 -6.66 1.74
C GLN A 79 9.65 -5.81 1.01
N GLN A 80 9.84 -4.56 1.42
CA GLN A 80 10.85 -3.65 0.85
C GLN A 80 12.25 -3.81 1.47
N CYS A 81 12.39 -4.72 2.45
CA CYS A 81 13.67 -5.00 3.09
C CYS A 81 14.55 -5.91 2.23
N SER A 82 15.73 -5.41 1.85
CA SER A 82 16.77 -6.20 1.17
C SER A 82 17.56 -7.08 2.14
N ILE A 83 18.16 -8.17 1.65
CA ILE A 83 19.03 -9.07 2.45
C ILE A 83 20.16 -8.31 3.15
N LYS A 84 20.83 -7.36 2.46
CA LYS A 84 21.97 -6.58 2.99
C LYS A 84 21.64 -5.78 4.25
N HIS A 85 20.40 -5.34 4.42
CA HIS A 85 19.95 -4.51 5.53
C HIS A 85 18.74 -5.13 6.24
N LEU A 86 18.59 -6.46 6.17
CA LEU A 86 17.36 -7.14 6.59
C LEU A 86 17.00 -6.86 8.04
N PHE A 87 17.97 -6.96 8.94
CA PHE A 87 17.76 -6.75 10.38
C PHE A 87 17.41 -5.30 10.71
N SER A 88 18.18 -4.33 10.22
CA SER A 88 17.94 -2.90 10.49
C SER A 88 16.64 -2.41 9.84
N CYS A 89 16.33 -2.88 8.64
CA CYS A 89 15.07 -2.58 7.96
C CYS A 89 13.86 -3.16 8.71
N LYS A 90 13.89 -4.44 9.09
CA LYS A 90 12.79 -5.06 9.87
C LYS A 90 12.61 -4.44 11.26
N TYR A 91 13.70 -4.03 11.89
CA TYR A 91 13.63 -3.29 13.15
C TYR A 91 12.94 -1.94 12.94
N THR A 92 13.35 -1.20 11.92
CA THR A 92 12.77 0.12 11.59
C THR A 92 11.30 -0.02 11.21
N SER A 93 10.91 -1.02 10.41
CA SER A 93 9.50 -1.26 10.07
C SER A 93 8.64 -1.54 11.31
N ALA A 94 9.18 -2.29 12.27
CA ALA A 94 8.50 -2.54 13.54
C ALA A 94 8.36 -1.25 14.39
N LEU A 95 9.34 -0.35 14.34
CA LEU A 95 9.26 0.95 15.00
C LEU A 95 8.18 1.85 14.38
N TYR A 96 8.14 1.95 13.05
CA TYR A 96 7.06 2.67 12.33
C TYR A 96 5.69 2.14 12.73
N TYR A 97 5.49 0.83 12.67
CA TYR A 97 4.24 0.19 13.07
C TYR A 97 3.82 0.58 14.50
N LYS A 98 4.74 0.50 15.47
CA LYS A 98 4.46 0.87 16.87
C LYS A 98 4.05 2.34 17.02
N VAL A 99 4.72 3.25 16.31
CA VAL A 99 4.41 4.68 16.36
C VAL A 99 3.03 4.96 15.77
N VAL A 100 2.76 4.45 14.57
CA VAL A 100 1.46 4.60 13.90
C VAL A 100 0.33 4.02 14.75
N ARG A 101 0.50 2.80 15.29
CA ARG A 101 -0.50 2.16 16.17
C ARG A 101 -0.91 3.03 17.35
N LYS A 102 0.03 3.81 17.90
CA LYS A 102 -0.17 4.64 19.09
C LYS A 102 -0.68 6.04 18.74
N LEU A 103 -0.14 6.67 17.69
CA LEU A 103 -0.35 8.10 17.42
C LEU A 103 -1.31 8.37 16.26
N ALA A 104 -1.43 7.46 15.29
CA ALA A 104 -2.19 7.73 14.07
C ALA A 104 -3.68 7.37 14.19
N SER A 105 -4.12 6.75 15.30
CA SER A 105 -5.48 6.18 15.43
C SER A 105 -6.62 7.16 15.09
N SER A 106 -6.45 8.45 15.38
CA SER A 106 -7.44 9.50 15.08
C SER A 106 -7.58 9.84 13.60
N HIS A 107 -6.64 9.42 12.75
CA HIS A 107 -6.64 9.69 11.31
C HIS A 107 -7.39 8.62 10.50
N TYR A 108 -7.76 7.49 11.11
CA TYR A 108 -8.54 6.47 10.44
C TYR A 108 -9.98 6.96 10.20
N ASN A 109 -10.39 7.03 8.94
CA ASN A 109 -11.72 7.48 8.58
C ASN A 109 -12.74 6.37 8.86
N GLN A 110 -13.80 6.71 9.60
CA GLN A 110 -14.86 5.78 10.00
C GLN A 110 -16.17 6.05 9.25
N ARG A 111 -16.08 6.49 7.99
CA ARG A 111 -17.23 6.84 7.16
C ARG A 111 -17.10 6.20 5.79
N PHE A 112 -18.26 5.96 5.18
CA PHE A 112 -18.33 5.59 3.77
C PHE A 112 -17.94 6.79 2.90
N ILE A 113 -17.05 6.56 1.93
CA ILE A 113 -16.56 7.56 0.99
C ILE A 113 -16.77 7.03 -0.44
N PRO A 114 -17.65 7.64 -1.26
CA PRO A 114 -17.96 7.16 -2.61
C PRO A 114 -16.74 7.02 -3.51
N GLU A 115 -15.78 7.94 -3.44
CA GLU A 115 -14.57 7.98 -4.25
C GLU A 115 -13.67 6.75 -4.00
N CYS A 116 -13.80 6.12 -2.84
CA CYS A 116 -13.05 4.90 -2.51
C CYS A 116 -13.52 3.67 -3.30
N THR A 117 -14.68 3.74 -3.97
CA THR A 117 -15.20 2.65 -4.81
C THR A 117 -14.57 2.62 -6.21
N LEU A 118 -13.70 3.59 -6.54
CA LEU A 118 -13.00 3.62 -7.82
C LEU A 118 -12.08 2.40 -7.97
N PRO A 119 -12.04 1.74 -9.16
CA PRO A 119 -11.20 0.56 -9.39
C PRO A 119 -9.70 0.79 -9.13
N SER A 120 -9.23 2.03 -9.25
CA SER A 120 -7.84 2.42 -8.98
C SER A 120 -7.45 2.37 -7.50
N VAL A 121 -8.43 2.41 -6.58
CA VAL A 121 -8.22 2.43 -5.13
C VAL A 121 -8.07 1.02 -4.56
N LEU A 122 -8.83 0.06 -5.07
CA LEU A 122 -8.89 -1.29 -4.50
C LEU A 122 -7.51 -1.98 -4.38
N PRO A 123 -6.59 -1.87 -5.36
CA PRO A 123 -5.24 -2.44 -5.23
C PRO A 123 -4.38 -1.78 -4.13
N CYS A 124 -4.75 -0.60 -3.65
CA CYS A 124 -4.03 0.13 -2.61
C CYS A 124 -4.42 -0.29 -1.18
N LEU A 125 -5.41 -1.17 -1.03
CA LEU A 125 -5.91 -1.64 0.27
C LEU A 125 -5.25 -2.93 0.74
N THR A 126 -4.20 -3.40 0.05
CA THR A 126 -3.47 -4.64 0.32
C THR A 126 -1.98 -4.43 0.52
#